data_AF-A0AAQ0QLE3-F1
#
_entry.id   AF-A0AAQ0QLE3-F1
#
_cell.length_a   1.000
_cell.length_b   1.000
_cell.length_c   1.000
_cell.angle_alpha   90.00
_cell.angle_beta   90.00
_cell.angle_gamma   90.00
#
_symmetry.space_group_name_H-M   'P 1'
#
loop_
_entity.id
_entity.type
_entity.pdbx_description
1 polymer ?
#
loop_
_entity_poly.entity_id
_entity_poly.type
_entity_poly.pdbx_seq_one_letter_code
_entity_poly.pdbx_strand_id
1 'polypeptide(L)'
;MADNYLERKMEEHRRGPMPAYRRRVTSRGLPPGTVSFPFPVRRIIVFSAGEIPDAVAAGNAVGLRDSLVKALAATGCRVAFTEADIVSRNRLAQTSGACGVAPGDTDIVAARWEGLDSSMTITCNDTTTDINVYPRYGDSRHTCIRIPASGGDTGAAVRAVLWSLVEGNDYLLDNTVNIGC
;
A
#
# COMPACT_ATOMS: atom_id res chain seq x y z
N MET A 1 18.78 -26.62 -54.12
CA MET A 1 17.82 -26.33 -53.03
C MET A 1 18.03 -24.90 -52.52
N ALA A 2 17.67 -23.89 -53.33
CA ALA A 2 17.88 -22.48 -52.98
C ALA A 2 16.78 -21.51 -53.48
N ASP A 3 15.59 -22.02 -53.83
CA ASP A 3 14.56 -21.20 -54.48
C ASP A 3 13.51 -20.59 -53.53
N ASN A 4 13.53 -20.98 -52.25
CA ASN A 4 12.45 -20.62 -51.31
C ASN A 4 12.69 -19.32 -50.52
N TYR A 5 13.79 -18.60 -50.77
CA TYR A 5 14.07 -17.35 -50.06
C TYR A 5 13.40 -16.15 -50.72
N LEU A 6 13.45 -16.08 -52.06
CA LEU A 6 12.88 -14.98 -52.83
C LEU A 6 11.35 -15.00 -52.82
N GLU A 7 10.73 -16.16 -52.99
CA GLU A 7 9.27 -16.29 -52.93
C GLU A 7 8.73 -15.89 -51.56
N ARG A 8 9.39 -16.32 -50.48
CA ARG A 8 8.99 -15.97 -49.11
C ARG A 8 9.16 -14.49 -48.82
N LYS A 9 10.22 -13.85 -49.33
CA LYS A 9 10.44 -12.40 -49.18
C LYS A 9 9.45 -11.56 -50.00
N MET A 10 9.10 -12.02 -51.21
CA MET A 10 8.09 -11.35 -52.03
C MET A 10 6.69 -11.49 -51.42
N GLU A 11 6.38 -12.64 -50.82
CA GLU A 11 5.12 -12.87 -50.12
C GLU A 11 5.02 -12.01 -48.84
N GLU A 12 6.11 -11.84 -48.09
CA GLU A 12 6.19 -10.89 -46.97
C GLU A 12 5.96 -9.45 -47.43
N HIS A 13 6.57 -9.02 -48.54
CA HIS A 13 6.37 -7.68 -49.10
C HIS A 13 4.94 -7.47 -49.63
N ARG A 14 4.32 -8.51 -50.21
CA ARG A 14 2.96 -8.47 -50.76
C ARG A 14 1.90 -8.39 -49.67
N ARG A 15 2.15 -8.98 -48.49
CA ARG A 15 1.25 -8.91 -47.32
C ARG A 15 1.23 -7.54 -46.64
N GLY A 16 2.18 -6.66 -46.96
CA GLY A 16 2.34 -5.37 -46.30
C GLY A 16 2.80 -5.51 -44.84
N PRO A 17 3.25 -4.43 -44.20
CA PRO A 17 3.60 -4.47 -42.78
C PRO A 17 2.37 -4.86 -41.96
N MET A 18 2.51 -5.91 -41.13
CA MET A 18 1.48 -6.23 -40.14
C MET A 18 1.16 -4.96 -39.33
N PRO A 19 -0.12 -4.61 -39.13
CA PRO A 19 -0.46 -3.47 -38.29
C PRO A 19 0.15 -3.69 -36.90
N ALA A 20 1.10 -2.84 -36.55
CA ALA A 20 1.77 -2.91 -35.26
C ALA A 20 0.70 -2.88 -34.16
N TYR A 21 0.78 -3.82 -33.21
CA TYR A 21 -0.11 -3.87 -32.07
C TYR A 21 -0.08 -2.52 -31.34
N ARG A 22 -1.11 -1.70 -31.54
CA ARG A 22 -1.29 -0.48 -30.76
C ARG A 22 -1.88 -0.88 -29.43
N ARG A 23 -1.06 -0.85 -28.38
CA ARG A 23 -1.53 -0.93 -26.99
C ARG A 23 -2.70 0.04 -26.86
N ARG A 24 -3.88 -0.45 -26.51
CA ARG A 24 -5.02 0.43 -26.24
C ARG A 24 -4.68 1.18 -24.98
N VAL A 25 -4.47 2.46 -25.12
CA VAL A 25 -4.19 3.38 -24.04
C VAL A 25 -5.30 4.40 -24.04
N THR A 26 -5.79 4.78 -22.86
CA THR A 26 -6.73 5.90 -22.72
C THR A 26 -6.10 7.19 -23.24
N SER A 27 -6.89 8.23 -23.48
CA SER A 27 -6.40 9.55 -23.89
C SER A 27 -5.31 10.12 -22.97
N ARG A 28 -5.18 9.59 -21.74
CA ARG A 28 -4.20 9.99 -20.73
C ARG A 28 -2.98 9.07 -20.59
N GLY A 29 -2.76 8.11 -21.49
CA GLY A 29 -1.56 7.27 -21.38
C GLY A 29 -1.72 6.04 -20.46
N LEU A 30 -2.88 5.86 -19.81
CA LEU A 30 -3.14 4.74 -18.89
C LEU A 30 -3.83 3.56 -19.57
N PRO A 31 -3.62 2.32 -19.10
CA PRO A 31 -4.42 1.17 -19.51
C PRO A 31 -5.93 1.44 -19.30
N PRO A 32 -6.81 0.93 -20.18
CA PRO A 32 -8.25 0.97 -19.95
C PRO A 32 -8.63 0.38 -18.59
N GLY A 33 -9.55 1.02 -17.87
CA GLY A 33 -9.97 0.59 -16.53
C GLY A 33 -9.04 1.01 -15.38
N THR A 34 -7.99 1.79 -15.65
CA THR A 34 -7.10 2.35 -14.62
C THR A 34 -7.40 3.82 -14.35
N VAL A 35 -7.43 4.19 -13.07
CA VAL A 35 -7.44 5.58 -12.63
C VAL A 35 -6.17 5.83 -11.81
N SER A 36 -5.52 6.98 -12.04
CA SER A 36 -4.41 7.44 -11.23
C SER A 36 -4.76 8.78 -10.60
N PHE A 37 -4.32 8.97 -9.36
CA PHE A 37 -4.48 10.20 -8.61
C PHE A 37 -3.11 10.63 -8.08
N PRO A 38 -2.82 11.94 -8.00
CA PRO A 38 -1.66 12.42 -7.26
C PRO A 38 -1.75 11.93 -5.81
N PHE A 39 -0.66 11.35 -5.31
CA PHE A 39 -0.57 10.94 -3.92
C PHE A 39 0.30 11.94 -3.15
N PRO A 40 -0.19 12.57 -2.08
CA PRO A 40 0.59 13.53 -1.30
C PRO A 40 1.75 12.82 -0.59
N VAL A 41 2.96 13.37 -0.71
CA VAL A 41 4.13 12.89 0.04
C VAL A 41 3.99 13.32 1.49
N ARG A 42 3.93 12.36 2.41
CA ARG A 42 3.65 12.57 3.83
C ARG A 42 4.70 11.92 4.73
N ARG A 43 4.81 12.45 5.94
CA ARG A 43 5.51 11.83 7.08
C ARG A 43 4.47 11.03 7.87
N ILE A 44 4.55 9.71 7.78
CA ILE A 44 3.54 8.79 8.29
C ILE A 44 4.15 7.92 9.37
N ILE A 45 3.44 7.72 10.47
CA ILE A 45 3.78 6.72 11.49
C ILE A 45 2.70 5.63 11.56
N VAL A 46 3.13 4.37 11.59
CA VAL A 46 2.27 3.20 11.72
C VAL A 46 2.48 2.56 13.08
N PHE A 47 1.46 2.65 13.93
CA PHE A 47 1.41 2.01 15.23
C PHE A 47 0.78 0.64 15.12
N SER A 48 1.39 -0.34 15.79
CA SER A 48 0.77 -1.65 16.03
C SER A 48 0.36 -1.71 17.49
N ALA A 49 -0.95 -1.73 17.76
CA ALA A 49 -1.50 -1.76 19.10
C ALA A 49 -2.01 -3.17 19.45
N GLY A 50 -1.56 -3.68 20.60
CA GLY A 50 -1.99 -4.96 21.18
C GLY A 50 -0.99 -6.10 21.01
N GLU A 51 -1.03 -7.06 21.92
CA GLU A 51 -0.51 -8.41 21.66
C GLU A 51 -1.34 -8.97 20.50
N ILE A 52 -0.71 -9.19 19.35
CA ILE A 52 -1.38 -9.90 18.25
C ILE A 52 -1.55 -11.34 18.74
N PRO A 53 -2.77 -11.86 18.93
CA PRO A 53 -2.95 -13.23 19.39
C PRO A 53 -2.27 -14.17 18.40
N ASP A 54 -1.55 -15.19 18.88
CA ASP A 54 -0.74 -16.10 18.03
C ASP A 54 -1.52 -16.68 16.84
N ALA A 55 -2.83 -16.94 17.02
CA ALA A 55 -3.72 -17.44 15.98
C ALA A 55 -4.00 -16.43 14.85
N VAL A 56 -3.95 -15.13 15.13
CA VAL A 56 -4.09 -14.02 14.16
C VAL A 56 -2.72 -13.58 13.63
N ALA A 57 -1.68 -13.74 14.46
CA ALA A 57 -0.27 -13.44 14.14
C ALA A 57 0.29 -14.35 13.04
N ALA A 58 -0.18 -15.61 12.98
CA ALA A 58 0.32 -16.63 12.05
C ALA A 58 0.09 -16.33 10.55
N GLY A 59 -0.69 -15.30 10.17
CA GLY A 59 -0.91 -15.01 8.75
C GLY A 59 -1.32 -13.60 8.35
N ASN A 60 -2.02 -12.82 9.19
CA ASN A 60 -2.73 -11.64 8.69
C ASN A 60 -2.19 -10.30 9.21
N ALA A 61 -2.04 -10.10 10.52
CA ALA A 61 -1.73 -8.77 11.06
C ALA A 61 -0.28 -8.30 10.77
N VAL A 62 0.71 -9.18 11.00
CA VAL A 62 2.13 -8.88 10.72
C VAL A 62 2.35 -8.71 9.22
N GLY A 63 1.77 -9.61 8.40
CA GLY A 63 1.80 -9.52 6.94
C GLY A 63 1.12 -8.26 6.40
N LEU A 64 0.03 -7.82 7.03
CA LEU A 64 -0.69 -6.60 6.70
C LEU A 64 0.14 -5.35 7.01
N ARG A 65 0.71 -5.25 8.21
CA ARG A 65 1.61 -4.13 8.56
C ARG A 65 2.79 -4.05 7.60
N ASP A 66 3.46 -5.17 7.36
CA ASP A 66 4.64 -5.20 6.48
C ASP A 66 4.27 -4.79 5.05
N SER A 67 3.15 -5.29 4.53
CA SER A 67 2.61 -4.91 3.23
C SER A 67 2.26 -3.42 3.18
N LEU A 68 1.66 -2.89 4.24
CA LEU A 68 1.25 -1.49 4.34
C LEU A 68 2.46 -0.56 4.39
N VAL A 69 3.45 -0.85 5.25
CA VAL A 69 4.68 -0.07 5.36
C VAL A 69 5.42 -0.04 4.02
N LYS A 70 5.55 -1.19 3.34
CA LYS A 70 6.17 -1.27 2.01
C LYS A 70 5.40 -0.47 0.97
N ALA A 71 4.08 -0.58 0.94
CA ALA A 71 3.25 0.14 -0.01
C ALA A 71 3.31 1.66 0.20
N LEU A 72 3.29 2.13 1.46
CA LEU A 72 3.44 3.55 1.78
C LEU A 72 4.84 4.07 1.47
N ALA A 73 5.89 3.30 1.75
CA ALA A 73 7.26 3.70 1.40
C ALA A 73 7.44 3.81 -0.13
N ALA A 74 6.78 2.91 -0.89
CA ALA A 74 6.81 2.93 -2.35
C ALA A 74 6.15 4.17 -2.98
N THR A 75 5.31 4.91 -2.26
CA THR A 75 4.75 6.19 -2.75
C THR A 75 5.70 7.38 -2.61
N GLY A 76 6.87 7.18 -1.97
CA GLY A 76 7.82 8.25 -1.66
C GLY A 76 7.58 8.92 -0.29
N CYS A 77 6.62 8.44 0.49
CA CYS A 77 6.39 8.91 1.85
C CYS A 77 7.55 8.54 2.79
N ARG A 78 7.78 9.39 3.79
CA ARG A 78 8.65 9.04 4.93
C ARG A 78 7.81 8.24 5.91
N VAL A 79 8.07 6.94 6.00
CA VAL A 79 7.27 6.02 6.82
C VAL A 79 8.07 5.54 8.02
N ALA A 80 7.47 5.64 9.21
CA ALA A 80 7.96 5.02 10.43
C ALA A 80 6.97 3.98 10.91
N PHE A 81 7.46 2.97 11.62
CA PHE A 81 6.61 1.96 12.23
C PHE A 81 7.15 1.50 13.57
N THR A 82 6.24 1.09 14.46
CA THR A 82 6.59 0.54 15.77
C THR A 82 6.66 -0.99 15.71
N GLU A 83 7.74 -1.57 16.22
CA GLU A 83 7.90 -3.01 16.40
C GLU A 83 8.76 -3.27 17.64
N ALA A 84 8.28 -4.16 18.52
CA ALA A 84 8.95 -4.54 19.75
C ALA A 84 10.11 -5.50 19.48
N ASP A 85 9.93 -6.47 18.56
CA ASP A 85 11.00 -7.38 18.19
C ASP A 85 12.05 -6.69 17.29
N ILE A 86 13.25 -6.53 17.82
CA ILE A 86 14.37 -5.86 17.15
C ILE A 86 14.72 -6.55 15.82
N VAL A 87 14.63 -7.89 15.76
CA VAL A 87 15.00 -8.64 14.55
C VAL A 87 13.99 -8.36 13.44
N SER A 88 12.69 -8.53 13.72
CA SER A 88 11.61 -8.22 12.80
C SER A 88 11.61 -6.76 12.37
N ARG A 89 11.87 -5.85 13.32
CA ARG A 89 11.98 -4.40 13.08
C ARG A 89 13.08 -4.08 12.08
N ASN A 90 14.30 -4.56 12.33
CA ASN A 90 15.44 -4.27 11.47
C ASN A 90 15.25 -4.87 10.08
N ARG A 91 14.70 -6.08 9.98
CA ARG A 91 14.38 -6.72 8.71
C ARG A 91 13.38 -5.91 7.88
N LEU A 92 12.28 -5.45 8.49
CA LEU A 92 11.29 -4.65 7.76
C LEU A 92 11.86 -3.29 7.35
N ALA A 93 12.61 -2.62 8.24
CA ALA A 93 13.25 -1.34 7.93
C ALA A 93 14.21 -1.45 6.74
N GLN A 94 15.06 -2.48 6.72
CA GLN A 94 16.00 -2.73 5.62
C GLN A 94 15.30 -3.06 4.29
N THR A 95 14.20 -3.82 4.33
CA THR A 95 13.51 -4.24 3.11
C THR A 95 12.55 -3.20 2.53
N SER A 96 12.04 -2.29 3.37
CA SER A 96 11.08 -1.25 2.95
C SER A 96 11.70 0.13 2.77
N GLY A 97 12.85 0.40 3.39
CA GLY A 97 13.40 1.76 3.51
C GLY A 97 12.70 2.62 4.56
N ALA A 98 11.74 2.07 5.31
CA ALA A 98 11.06 2.75 6.40
C ALA A 98 11.91 2.79 7.69
N CYS A 99 11.56 3.69 8.60
CA CYS A 99 12.19 3.79 9.91
C CYS A 99 11.48 2.92 10.95
N GLY A 100 12.08 1.80 11.33
CA GLY A 100 11.62 1.02 12.48
C GLY A 100 12.03 1.67 13.80
N VAL A 101 11.11 1.81 14.74
CA VAL A 101 11.37 2.31 16.10
C VAL A 101 10.78 1.39 17.17
N ALA A 102 11.36 1.44 18.37
CA ALA A 102 10.80 0.73 19.53
C ALA A 102 9.46 1.37 19.94
N PRO A 103 8.54 0.60 20.54
CA PRO A 103 7.40 1.17 21.23
C PRO A 103 7.89 2.15 22.32
N GLY A 104 7.34 3.37 22.34
CA GLY A 104 7.75 4.44 23.26
C GLY A 104 8.74 5.44 22.69
N ASP A 105 9.47 5.12 21.63
CA ASP A 105 10.47 6.00 21.00
C ASP A 105 9.91 6.84 19.84
N THR A 106 8.59 6.95 19.73
CA THR A 106 7.93 7.57 18.57
C THR A 106 8.13 9.09 18.50
N ASP A 107 8.31 9.73 19.66
CA ASP A 107 8.58 11.17 19.75
C ASP A 107 9.93 11.53 19.12
N ILE A 108 10.90 10.61 19.13
CA ILE A 108 12.20 10.79 18.50
C ILE A 108 12.04 10.92 16.97
N VAL A 109 11.13 10.14 16.39
CA VAL A 109 10.83 10.21 14.95
C VAL A 109 10.17 11.55 14.62
N ALA A 110 9.16 11.93 15.40
CA ALA A 110 8.45 13.19 15.21
C ALA A 110 9.41 14.38 15.31
N ALA A 111 10.30 14.41 16.31
CA ALA A 111 11.32 15.45 16.45
C ALA A 111 12.29 15.48 15.27
N ARG A 112 12.83 14.32 14.87
CA ARG A 112 13.78 14.20 13.75
C ARG A 112 13.18 14.63 12.41
N TRP A 113 11.89 14.45 12.23
CA TRP A 113 11.19 14.78 10.99
C TRP A 113 10.48 16.13 11.03
N GLU A 114 10.63 16.90 12.11
CA GLU A 114 9.98 18.20 12.32
C GLU A 114 8.44 18.09 12.29
N GLY A 115 7.92 17.00 12.85
CA GLY A 115 6.51 16.66 12.91
C GLY A 115 6.11 15.44 12.07
N LEU A 116 4.84 15.09 12.19
CA LEU A 116 4.17 14.01 11.46
C LEU A 116 2.94 14.59 10.77
N ASP A 117 2.64 14.09 9.57
CA ASP A 117 1.48 14.55 8.80
C ASP A 117 0.28 13.62 9.02
N SER A 118 0.53 12.32 9.18
CA SER A 118 -0.52 11.31 9.33
C SER A 118 -0.08 10.18 10.26
N SER A 119 -1.04 9.51 10.88
CA SER A 119 -0.80 8.31 11.67
C SER A 119 -1.76 7.20 11.29
N MET A 120 -1.35 5.98 11.58
CA MET A 120 -2.19 4.80 11.45
C MET A 120 -2.06 3.95 12.69
N THR A 121 -3.15 3.35 13.14
CA THR A 121 -3.12 2.37 14.22
C THR A 121 -3.75 1.09 13.73
N ILE A 122 -2.99 0.00 13.78
CA ILE A 122 -3.48 -1.35 13.51
C ILE A 122 -3.83 -1.97 14.85
N THR A 123 -5.07 -2.41 14.99
CA THR A 123 -5.56 -3.09 16.18
C THR A 123 -6.19 -4.41 15.76
N CYS A 124 -5.74 -5.49 16.39
CA CYS A 124 -6.25 -6.83 16.12
C CYS A 124 -7.02 -7.32 17.35
N ASN A 125 -8.17 -7.92 17.11
CA ASN A 125 -8.92 -8.67 18.12
C ASN A 125 -9.33 -10.03 17.52
N ASP A 126 -10.03 -10.84 18.32
CA ASP A 126 -10.42 -12.21 17.93
C ASP A 126 -11.36 -12.28 16.70
N THR A 127 -12.00 -11.16 16.35
CA THR A 127 -13.04 -11.09 15.31
C THR A 127 -12.67 -10.23 14.11
N THR A 128 -11.82 -9.22 14.30
CA THR A 128 -11.46 -8.24 13.28
C THR A 128 -10.03 -7.73 13.45
N THR A 129 -9.47 -7.29 12.34
CA THR A 129 -8.31 -6.40 12.30
C THR A 129 -8.77 -5.05 11.77
N ASP A 130 -8.65 -4.02 12.60
CA ASP A 130 -9.04 -2.65 12.27
C ASP A 130 -7.78 -1.80 12.04
N ILE A 131 -7.76 -1.05 10.94
CA ILE A 131 -6.75 -0.04 10.63
C ILE A 131 -7.43 1.33 10.74
N ASN A 132 -7.10 2.07 11.79
CA ASN A 132 -7.54 3.45 11.94
C ASN A 132 -6.55 4.36 11.21
N VAL A 133 -6.98 4.98 10.12
CA VAL A 133 -6.17 5.90 9.32
C VAL A 133 -6.53 7.33 9.70
N TYR A 134 -5.56 8.06 10.23
CA TYR A 134 -5.66 9.47 10.61
C TYR A 134 -4.91 10.31 9.57
N PRO A 135 -5.62 10.93 8.60
CA PRO A 135 -4.96 11.75 7.58
C PRO A 135 -4.27 12.98 8.15
N ARG A 136 -4.63 13.41 9.37
CA ARG A 136 -3.96 14.48 10.11
C ARG A 136 -3.45 13.93 11.43
N TYR A 137 -2.15 14.02 11.66
CA TYR A 137 -1.56 13.59 12.91
C TYR A 137 -2.13 14.38 14.10
N GLY A 138 -2.52 13.68 15.16
CA GLY A 138 -3.13 14.27 16.36
C GLY A 138 -4.62 14.61 16.21
N ASP A 139 -5.24 14.39 15.06
CA ASP A 139 -6.69 14.48 14.89
C ASP A 139 -7.38 13.24 15.48
N SER A 140 -8.61 13.41 15.92
CA SER A 140 -9.49 12.32 16.37
C SER A 140 -10.27 11.68 15.22
N ARG A 141 -10.51 12.43 14.14
CA ARG A 141 -11.23 11.95 12.97
C ARG A 141 -10.37 11.00 12.16
N HIS A 142 -10.92 9.84 11.83
CA HIS A 142 -10.21 8.80 11.10
C HIS A 142 -11.16 8.02 10.20
N THR A 143 -10.59 7.35 9.20
CA THR A 143 -11.30 6.28 8.49
C THR A 143 -10.89 4.95 9.12
N CYS A 144 -11.85 4.13 9.50
CA CYS A 144 -11.58 2.77 9.97
C CYS A 144 -11.65 1.80 8.79
N ILE A 145 -10.61 1.03 8.55
CA ILE A 145 -10.61 -0.07 7.56
C ILE A 145 -10.66 -1.37 8.34
N ARG A 146 -11.75 -2.11 8.20
CA ARG A 146 -12.05 -3.32 8.97
C ARG A 146 -11.90 -4.56 8.11
N ILE A 147 -11.11 -5.52 8.59
CA ILE A 147 -10.88 -6.82 7.96
C ILE A 147 -11.40 -7.90 8.92
N PRO A 148 -12.26 -8.83 8.48
CA PRO A 148 -12.76 -9.89 9.35
C PRO A 148 -11.66 -10.93 9.65
N ALA A 149 -11.73 -11.55 10.82
CA ALA A 149 -10.78 -12.60 11.24
C ALA A 149 -10.85 -13.85 10.35
N SER A 150 -11.98 -14.08 9.67
CA SER A 150 -12.12 -15.12 8.63
C SER A 150 -11.18 -14.91 7.43
N GLY A 151 -10.49 -13.77 7.37
CA GLY A 151 -9.59 -13.37 6.31
C GLY A 151 -10.21 -12.32 5.40
N GLY A 152 -9.36 -11.50 4.79
CA GLY A 152 -9.74 -10.54 3.76
C GLY A 152 -8.53 -10.23 2.88
N ASP A 153 -8.76 -9.62 1.72
CA ASP A 153 -7.69 -9.26 0.80
C ASP A 153 -6.80 -8.15 1.40
N THR A 154 -5.61 -8.53 1.87
CA THR A 154 -4.56 -7.61 2.35
C THR A 154 -4.26 -6.52 1.33
N GLY A 155 -4.26 -6.86 0.03
CA GLY A 155 -4.10 -5.89 -1.04
C GLY A 155 -5.25 -4.89 -1.12
N ALA A 156 -6.49 -5.32 -0.90
CA ALA A 156 -7.65 -4.43 -0.84
C ALA A 156 -7.56 -3.49 0.36
N ALA A 157 -7.17 -4.00 1.53
CA ALA A 157 -6.96 -3.17 2.72
C ALA A 157 -5.88 -2.10 2.48
N VAL A 158 -4.72 -2.48 1.91
CA VAL A 158 -3.65 -1.53 1.56
C VAL A 158 -4.14 -0.48 0.56
N ARG A 159 -4.88 -0.89 -0.48
CA ARG A 159 -5.47 0.06 -1.44
C ARG A 159 -6.46 1.02 -0.78
N ALA A 160 -7.29 0.52 0.15
CA ALA A 160 -8.21 1.35 0.90
C ALA A 160 -7.48 2.37 1.80
N VAL A 161 -6.38 1.97 2.44
CA VAL A 161 -5.55 2.89 3.23
C VAL A 161 -4.98 3.99 2.33
N LEU A 162 -4.35 3.61 1.20
CA LEU A 162 -3.82 4.59 0.26
C LEU A 162 -4.91 5.54 -0.23
N TRP A 163 -6.08 5.01 -0.58
CA TRP A 163 -7.23 5.82 -0.98
C TRP A 163 -7.63 6.84 0.08
N SER A 164 -7.69 6.45 1.36
CA SER A 164 -8.06 7.36 2.45
C SER A 164 -7.08 8.52 2.68
N LEU A 165 -5.84 8.41 2.19
CA LEU A 165 -4.81 9.46 2.29
C LEU A 165 -4.73 10.40 1.08
N VAL A 166 -5.44 10.10 -0.01
CA VAL A 166 -5.50 10.97 -1.17
C VAL A 166 -6.21 12.28 -0.78
N GLU A 167 -5.67 13.42 -1.23
CA GLU A 167 -6.28 14.72 -0.95
C GLU A 167 -7.71 14.82 -1.47
N GLY A 168 -8.59 15.44 -0.69
CA GLY A 168 -10.02 15.56 -1.01
C GLY A 168 -10.88 14.38 -0.55
N ASN A 169 -10.29 13.32 -0.01
CA ASN A 169 -11.02 12.19 0.57
C ASN A 169 -11.41 12.38 2.06
N ASP A 170 -11.34 13.60 2.58
CA ASP A 170 -11.75 13.94 3.95
C ASP A 170 -13.23 13.62 4.25
N TYR A 171 -14.07 13.45 3.22
CA TYR A 171 -15.45 12.99 3.37
C TYR A 171 -15.56 11.53 3.85
N LEU A 172 -14.48 10.75 3.75
CA LEU A 172 -14.42 9.37 4.27
C LEU A 172 -14.18 9.32 5.78
N LEU A 173 -13.75 10.42 6.40
CA LEU A 173 -13.56 10.49 7.85
C LEU A 173 -14.83 10.09 8.60
N ASP A 174 -14.64 9.42 9.73
CA ASP A 174 -15.68 8.87 10.61
C ASP A 174 -16.51 7.74 9.99
N ASN A 175 -16.07 7.19 8.85
CA ASN A 175 -16.68 6.02 8.23
C ASN A 175 -15.85 4.75 8.44
N THR A 176 -16.51 3.60 8.32
CA THR A 176 -15.87 2.29 8.28
C THR A 176 -15.94 1.69 6.88
N VAL A 177 -14.80 1.29 6.33
CA VAL A 177 -14.68 0.53 5.10
C VAL A 177 -14.47 -0.94 5.46
N ASN A 178 -15.44 -1.79 5.13
CA ASN A 178 -15.33 -3.22 5.37
C ASN A 178 -14.66 -3.91 4.18
N ILE A 179 -13.57 -4.63 4.43
CA ILE A 179 -12.89 -5.45 3.44
C ILE A 179 -13.50 -6.86 3.51
N GLY A 180 -14.28 -7.21 2.50
CA GLY A 180 -14.87 -8.55 2.38
C GLY A 180 -13.86 -9.64 1.99
N CYS A 181 -14.30 -10.88 2.10
CA CYS A 181 -13.64 -12.06 1.54
C CYS A 181 -13.84 -12.14 0.02
#